data_AF-A0A239AZ99-F1
#
_entry.id   AF-A0A239AZ99-F1
#
_cell.length_a   1.000
_cell.length_b   1.000
_cell.length_c   1.000
_cell.angle_alpha   90.00
_cell.angle_beta   90.00
_cell.angle_gamma   90.00
#
_symmetry.space_group_name_H-M   'P 1'
#
loop_
_entity.id
_entity.type
_entity.pdbx_description
1 polymer ?
#
loop_
_entity_poly.entity_id
_entity_poly.type
_entity_poly.pdbx_seq_one_letter_code
_entity_poly.pdbx_strand_id
1 'polypeptide(L)'
;MVSNGDYGVPGSLAKVLADVTAERAAQDAMWGIQDIADGTGPERTEAADQAKKDVSEAAREGLLTWRHILLEEVLEAFAEDDPGALRTELIQVAAVAVKWAQALDRRDQPAAAAAVTGEQSSAPHGLR
;
A
#
# COMPACT_ATOMS: atom_id res chain seq x y z
N MET A 1 18.15 -7.28 7.91
CA MET A 1 18.14 -5.87 7.45
C MET A 1 16.73 -5.55 7.02
N VAL A 2 16.11 -4.50 7.55
CA VAL A 2 14.83 -3.99 7.05
C VAL A 2 15.15 -3.33 5.71
N SER A 3 14.60 -3.84 4.60
CA SER A 3 14.80 -3.18 3.30
C SER A 3 14.02 -1.87 3.28
N ASN A 4 14.54 -0.82 2.62
CA ASN A 4 13.76 0.38 2.33
C ASN A 4 12.58 -0.02 1.45
N GLY A 5 11.41 -0.26 2.05
CA GLY A 5 10.24 -0.80 1.36
C GLY A 5 9.39 -1.74 2.22
N ASP A 6 9.97 -2.36 3.24
CA ASP A 6 9.30 -3.33 4.13
C ASP A 6 8.23 -2.72 5.05
N TYR A 7 7.96 -1.41 4.96
CA TYR A 7 6.91 -0.68 5.67
C TYR A 7 6.78 -1.03 7.18
N GLY A 8 7.92 -1.25 7.84
CA GLY A 8 8.00 -1.57 9.28
C GLY A 8 7.86 -3.06 9.63
N VAL A 9 7.71 -3.94 8.65
CA VAL A 9 7.62 -5.41 8.82
C VAL A 9 8.60 -6.08 7.85
N PRO A 10 9.70 -6.67 8.35
CA PRO A 10 10.71 -7.32 7.50
C PRO A 10 10.09 -8.31 6.51
N GLY A 11 10.44 -8.19 5.24
CA GLY A 11 9.96 -9.09 4.18
C GLY A 11 8.52 -8.87 3.71
N SER A 12 7.78 -7.89 4.26
CA SER A 12 6.39 -7.64 3.84
C SER A 12 6.29 -7.22 2.38
N LEU A 13 7.26 -6.47 1.85
CA LEU A 13 7.26 -6.06 0.45
C LEU A 13 7.37 -7.28 -0.47
N ALA A 14 8.31 -8.18 -0.17
CA ALA A 14 8.51 -9.40 -0.94
C ALA A 14 7.26 -10.29 -0.94
N LYS A 15 6.57 -10.40 0.19
CA LYS A 15 5.31 -11.14 0.31
C LYS A 15 4.24 -10.55 -0.61
N VAL A 16 3.94 -9.25 -0.49
CA VAL A 16 2.87 -8.62 -1.29
C VAL A 16 3.20 -8.64 -2.78
N LEU A 17 4.47 -8.48 -3.18
CA LEU A 17 4.86 -8.60 -4.58
C LEU A 17 4.72 -10.04 -5.11
N ALA A 18 4.91 -11.05 -4.27
CA ALA A 18 4.63 -12.44 -4.65
C ALA A 18 3.12 -12.66 -4.88
N ASP A 19 2.27 -12.08 -4.03
CA ASP A 19 0.81 -12.14 -4.19
C ASP A 19 0.36 -11.45 -5.48
N VAL A 20 0.90 -10.26 -5.79
CA VAL A 20 0.64 -9.55 -7.07
C VAL A 20 1.09 -10.38 -8.27
N THR A 21 2.25 -11.04 -8.18
CA THR A 21 2.76 -11.90 -9.25
C THR A 21 1.84 -13.10 -9.48
N ALA A 22 1.38 -13.74 -8.40
CA ALA A 22 0.44 -14.86 -8.47
C ALA A 22 -0.90 -14.44 -9.10
N GLU A 23 -1.42 -13.27 -8.71
CA GLU A 23 -2.64 -12.72 -9.31
C GLU A 23 -2.45 -12.46 -10.81
N ARG A 24 -1.35 -11.82 -11.24
CA ARG A 24 -1.12 -11.61 -12.69
C ARG A 24 -1.04 -12.91 -13.47
N ALA A 25 -0.41 -13.96 -12.93
CA ALA A 25 -0.41 -15.27 -13.56
C ALA A 25 -1.83 -15.87 -13.68
N ALA A 26 -2.68 -15.69 -12.66
CA ALA A 26 -4.07 -16.12 -12.71
C ALA A 26 -4.89 -15.36 -13.76
N GLN A 27 -4.67 -14.05 -13.87
CA GLN A 27 -5.30 -13.20 -14.89
C GLN A 27 -4.88 -13.58 -16.30
N ASP A 28 -3.59 -13.83 -16.53
CA ASP A 28 -3.09 -14.30 -17.82
C ASP A 28 -3.68 -15.67 -18.20
N ALA A 29 -3.84 -16.58 -17.23
CA ALA A 29 -4.50 -17.86 -17.46
C ALA A 29 -5.99 -17.73 -17.79
N MET A 30 -6.67 -16.73 -17.23
CA MET A 30 -8.10 -16.51 -17.40
C MET A 30 -8.44 -15.70 -18.67
N TRP A 31 -7.65 -14.70 -19.01
CA TRP A 31 -7.96 -13.72 -20.05
C TRP A 31 -6.92 -13.63 -21.18
N GLY A 32 -5.74 -14.26 -21.02
CA GLY A 32 -4.67 -14.21 -22.01
C GLY A 32 -4.14 -12.80 -22.27
N ILE A 33 -3.54 -12.59 -23.45
CA ILE A 33 -3.07 -11.27 -23.88
C ILE A 33 -4.29 -10.39 -24.20
N GLN A 34 -4.30 -9.18 -23.64
CA GLN A 34 -5.27 -8.14 -23.95
C GLN A 34 -4.55 -6.99 -24.66
N ASP A 35 -5.11 -6.53 -25.76
CA ASP A 35 -4.65 -5.36 -26.52
C ASP A 35 -5.86 -4.43 -26.70
N ILE A 36 -6.03 -3.53 -25.72
CA ILE A 36 -7.18 -2.63 -25.59
C ILE A 36 -6.67 -1.20 -25.42
N ALA A 37 -7.47 -0.23 -25.89
CA ALA A 37 -7.13 1.18 -25.76
C ALA A 37 -7.15 1.63 -24.29
N ASP A 38 -6.28 2.58 -23.94
CA ASP A 38 -6.09 3.06 -22.57
C ASP A 38 -7.35 3.72 -21.98
N GLY A 39 -8.06 4.52 -22.79
CA GLY A 39 -9.28 5.22 -22.35
C GLY A 39 -9.03 6.34 -21.32
N THR A 40 -7.79 6.82 -21.24
CA THR A 40 -7.33 7.95 -20.42
C THR A 40 -7.21 9.23 -21.26
N GLY A 41 -7.15 10.38 -20.60
CA GLY A 41 -6.98 11.66 -21.29
C GLY A 41 -7.34 12.90 -20.46
N PRO A 42 -7.01 14.10 -20.98
CA PRO A 42 -7.11 15.37 -20.26
C PRO A 42 -8.53 15.78 -19.90
N GLU A 43 -9.56 15.14 -20.46
CA GLU A 43 -10.95 15.36 -20.04
C GLU A 43 -11.21 14.97 -18.57
N ARG A 44 -10.28 14.27 -17.92
CA ARG A 44 -10.35 13.85 -16.52
C ARG A 44 -9.50 14.70 -15.56
N THR A 45 -8.77 15.72 -16.06
CA THR A 45 -7.90 16.56 -15.24
C THR A 45 -8.62 17.22 -14.07
N GLU A 46 -9.88 17.66 -14.24
CA GLU A 46 -10.65 18.28 -13.15
C GLU A 46 -10.86 17.31 -11.97
N ALA A 47 -11.09 16.02 -12.25
CA ALA A 47 -11.24 15.01 -11.22
C ALA A 47 -9.92 14.73 -10.50
N ALA A 48 -8.81 14.67 -11.23
CA ALA A 48 -7.46 14.51 -10.66
C ALA A 48 -7.10 15.69 -9.74
N ASP A 49 -7.31 16.92 -10.20
CA ASP A 49 -7.07 18.13 -9.42
C ASP A 49 -7.92 18.18 -8.15
N GLN A 50 -9.17 17.71 -8.21
CA GLN A 50 -10.02 17.64 -7.03
C GLN A 50 -9.53 16.60 -6.02
N ALA A 51 -9.13 15.41 -6.47
CA ALA A 51 -8.60 14.38 -5.58
C ALA A 51 -7.31 14.81 -4.87
N LYS A 52 -6.43 15.54 -5.57
CA LYS A 52 -5.22 16.15 -5.00
C LYS A 52 -5.52 17.17 -3.90
N LYS A 53 -6.57 17.98 -4.09
CA LYS A 53 -7.08 18.91 -3.05
C LYS A 53 -7.64 18.15 -1.86
N ASP A 54 -8.44 17.12 -2.10
CA ASP A 54 -9.04 16.28 -1.05
C ASP A 54 -7.97 15.59 -0.20
N VAL A 55 -6.89 15.08 -0.82
CA VAL A 55 -5.73 14.52 -0.11
C VAL A 55 -5.07 15.57 0.76
N SER A 56 -4.78 16.74 0.19
CA SER A 56 -4.13 17.84 0.92
C SER A 56 -4.96 18.32 2.11
N GLU A 57 -6.27 18.46 1.93
CA GLU A 57 -7.21 18.85 2.98
C GLU A 57 -7.35 17.77 4.05
N ALA A 58 -7.57 16.51 3.67
CA ALA A 58 -7.66 15.41 4.62
C ALA A 58 -6.35 15.25 5.42
N ALA A 59 -5.19 15.45 4.79
CA ALA A 59 -3.90 15.46 5.47
C ALA A 59 -3.79 16.60 6.49
N ARG A 60 -4.19 17.82 6.10
CA ARG A 60 -4.22 19.00 6.98
C ARG A 60 -5.12 18.78 8.21
N GLU A 61 -6.22 18.05 8.05
CA GLU A 61 -7.20 17.79 9.11
C GLU A 61 -6.92 16.52 9.93
N GLY A 62 -5.88 15.75 9.59
CA GLY A 62 -5.60 14.46 10.23
C GLY A 62 -6.62 13.37 9.88
N LEU A 63 -7.38 13.54 8.81
CA LEU A 63 -8.40 12.63 8.29
C LEU A 63 -7.93 11.86 7.03
N LEU A 64 -6.64 11.95 6.68
CA LEU A 64 -6.09 11.27 5.52
C LEU A 64 -6.27 9.75 5.63
N THR A 65 -6.72 9.14 4.53
CA THR A 65 -6.96 7.70 4.45
C THR A 65 -6.24 7.14 3.25
N TRP A 66 -6.00 5.83 3.24
CA TRP A 66 -5.47 5.14 2.06
C TRP A 66 -6.36 5.28 0.82
N ARG A 67 -7.68 5.39 1.00
CA ARG A 67 -8.62 5.64 -0.08
C ARG A 67 -8.31 6.96 -0.78
N HIS A 68 -7.98 8.01 -0.03
CA HIS A 68 -7.63 9.32 -0.60
C HIS A 68 -6.37 9.20 -1.47
N ILE A 69 -5.32 8.58 -0.93
CA ILE A 69 -4.04 8.44 -1.63
C ILE A 69 -4.18 7.57 -2.89
N LEU A 70 -4.84 6.41 -2.79
CA LEU A 70 -5.01 5.53 -3.96
C LEU A 70 -5.88 6.19 -5.04
N LEU A 71 -6.94 6.90 -4.64
CA LEU A 71 -7.83 7.57 -5.58
C LEU A 71 -7.13 8.72 -6.32
N GLU A 72 -6.26 9.47 -5.66
CA GLU A 72 -5.43 10.52 -6.29
C GLU A 72 -4.59 9.92 -7.43
N GLU A 73 -3.77 8.91 -7.14
CA GLU A 73 -2.90 8.29 -8.17
C GLU A 73 -3.70 7.68 -9.33
N VAL A 74 -4.88 7.08 -9.05
CA VAL A 74 -5.75 6.54 -10.10
C VAL A 74 -6.30 7.64 -11.00
N LEU A 75 -6.70 8.78 -10.42
CA LEU A 75 -7.24 9.88 -11.20
C LEU A 75 -6.16 10.66 -11.95
N GLU A 76 -4.95 10.77 -11.39
CA GLU A 76 -3.78 11.27 -12.12
C GLU A 76 -3.47 10.37 -13.33
N ALA A 77 -3.43 9.04 -13.16
CA ALA A 77 -3.27 8.11 -14.28
C ALA A 77 -4.39 8.25 -15.33
N PHE A 78 -5.64 8.43 -14.91
CA PHE A 78 -6.77 8.59 -15.82
C PHE A 78 -6.72 9.91 -16.61
N ALA A 79 -6.10 10.96 -16.07
CA ALA A 79 -5.97 12.25 -16.72
C ALA A 79 -4.84 12.32 -17.77
N GLU A 80 -4.02 11.29 -17.87
CA GLU A 80 -2.81 11.27 -18.70
C GLU A 80 -3.07 10.79 -20.14
N ASP A 81 -2.43 11.42 -21.12
CA ASP A 81 -2.51 11.09 -22.55
C ASP A 81 -1.15 10.72 -23.17
N ASP A 82 -0.03 11.00 -22.49
CA ASP A 82 1.29 10.51 -22.86
C ASP A 82 1.52 9.09 -22.33
N PRO A 83 1.83 8.09 -23.18
CA PRO A 83 2.02 6.70 -22.74
C PRO A 83 3.16 6.51 -21.72
N GLY A 84 4.20 7.34 -21.77
CA GLY A 84 5.34 7.26 -20.86
C GLY A 84 4.98 7.76 -19.47
N ALA A 85 4.28 8.88 -19.41
CA ALA A 85 3.73 9.43 -18.19
C ALA A 85 2.64 8.51 -17.61
N LEU A 86 1.72 7.97 -18.44
CA LEU A 86 0.68 7.05 -18.00
C LEU A 86 1.28 5.82 -17.33
N ARG A 87 2.34 5.24 -17.91
CA ARG A 87 3.07 4.13 -17.30
C ARG A 87 3.63 4.51 -15.93
N THR A 88 4.10 5.74 -15.75
CA THR A 88 4.66 6.22 -14.49
C THR A 88 3.58 6.29 -13.41
N GLU A 89 2.44 6.89 -13.73
CA GLU A 89 1.31 6.98 -12.81
C GLU A 89 0.73 5.60 -12.47
N LEU A 90 0.62 4.68 -13.44
CA LEU A 90 0.20 3.30 -13.18
C LEU A 90 1.14 2.57 -12.21
N ILE A 91 2.44 2.85 -12.28
CA ILE A 91 3.41 2.31 -11.31
C ILE A 91 3.21 2.93 -9.93
N GLN A 92 2.88 4.22 -9.84
CA GLN A 92 2.54 4.85 -8.56
C GLN A 92 1.26 4.26 -7.96
N VAL A 93 0.21 4.04 -8.75
CA VAL A 93 -1.02 3.33 -8.34
C VAL A 93 -0.68 1.96 -7.75
N ALA A 94 0.12 1.16 -8.47
CA ALA A 94 0.54 -0.16 -8.01
C ALA A 94 1.36 -0.07 -6.70
N ALA A 95 2.27 0.90 -6.59
CA ALA A 95 3.08 1.11 -5.40
C ALA A 95 2.22 1.49 -4.18
N VAL A 96 1.22 2.35 -4.34
CA VAL A 96 0.29 2.72 -3.27
C VAL A 96 -0.59 1.54 -2.87
N ALA A 97 -1.09 0.75 -3.82
CA ALA A 97 -1.85 -0.46 -3.53
C ALA A 97 -1.03 -1.49 -2.73
N VAL A 98 0.21 -1.74 -3.13
CA VAL A 98 1.15 -2.61 -2.41
C VAL A 98 1.40 -2.08 -1.00
N LYS A 99 1.67 -0.78 -0.86
CA LYS A 99 1.92 -0.14 0.44
C LYS A 99 0.70 -0.23 1.37
N TRP A 100 -0.51 -0.11 0.84
CA TRP A 100 -1.74 -0.28 1.61
C TRP A 100 -1.93 -1.74 2.04
N ALA A 101 -1.68 -2.73 1.18
CA ALA A 101 -1.72 -4.15 1.55
C ALA A 101 -0.71 -4.46 2.68
N GLN A 102 0.53 -3.96 2.60
CA GLN A 102 1.51 -4.08 3.68
C GLN A 102 1.02 -3.44 4.99
N ALA A 103 0.30 -2.31 4.90
CA ALA A 103 -0.27 -1.66 6.06
C ALA A 103 -1.37 -2.51 6.72
N LEU A 104 -2.15 -3.26 5.94
CA LEU A 104 -3.14 -4.22 6.44
C LEU A 104 -2.44 -5.40 7.11
N ASP A 105 -1.50 -6.04 6.42
CA ASP A 105 -0.69 -7.15 6.96
C ASP A 105 -0.05 -6.78 8.31
N ARG A 106 0.49 -5.57 8.42
CA ARG A 106 1.10 -5.08 9.67
C ARG A 106 0.08 -4.91 10.80
N ARG A 107 -1.17 -4.51 10.49
CA ARG A 107 -2.24 -4.37 11.49
C ARG A 107 -2.72 -5.74 11.98
N ASP A 108 -2.66 -6.74 11.11
CA ASP A 108 -3.09 -8.11 11.41
C ASP A 108 -2.00 -8.93 12.11
N GLN A 109 -0.74 -8.44 12.16
CA GLN A 109 0.28 -9.05 13.00
C GLN A 109 -0.04 -8.79 14.48
N PRO A 110 -0.26 -9.84 15.29
CA PRO A 110 -0.40 -9.68 16.73
C PRO A 110 0.88 -9.04 17.27
N ALA A 111 0.73 -8.02 18.12
CA ALA A 111 1.83 -7.28 18.71
C ALA A 111 2.79 -8.21 19.48
N ALA A 112 3.83 -8.68 18.83
CA ALA A 112 4.83 -9.55 19.40
C ALA A 112 5.79 -8.73 20.30
N ALA A 113 5.32 -8.28 21.49
CA ALA A 113 6.19 -7.87 22.62
C ALA A 113 5.45 -7.50 23.95
N ALA A 114 4.18 -7.83 24.16
CA ALA A 114 3.57 -7.69 25.50
C ALA A 114 4.00 -8.80 26.49
N ALA A 115 4.88 -9.74 26.11
CA ALA A 115 5.13 -10.95 26.90
C ALA A 115 6.61 -11.40 26.99
N VAL A 116 7.58 -10.49 26.83
CA VAL A 116 8.92 -10.78 27.39
C VAL A 116 8.87 -10.50 28.89
N THR A 117 8.49 -11.55 29.62
CA THR A 117 8.82 -11.82 31.03
C THR A 117 8.41 -10.75 32.06
N GLY A 118 7.14 -10.82 32.47
CA GLY A 118 6.79 -10.51 33.86
C GLY A 118 7.48 -11.49 34.82
N GLU A 119 8.08 -10.93 35.85
CA GLU A 119 8.35 -11.50 37.17
C GLU A 119 8.59 -13.02 37.29
N GLN A 120 9.87 -13.41 37.36
CA GLN A 120 10.24 -14.45 38.31
C GLN A 120 10.29 -13.84 39.72
N SER A 121 9.14 -13.82 40.37
CA SER A 121 9.06 -13.74 41.82
C SER A 121 9.51 -15.10 42.39
N SER A 122 10.65 -15.12 43.08
CA SER A 122 11.00 -16.15 44.05
C SER A 122 11.66 -15.48 45.25
N ALA A 123 10.85 -15.23 46.27
CA ALA A 123 11.26 -15.21 47.67
C ALA A 123 10.23 -16.09 48.42
N PRO A 124 10.55 -16.72 49.57
CA PRO A 124 11.59 -16.33 50.51
C PRO A 124 12.47 -17.48 51.02
N HIS A 125 13.66 -17.17 51.52
CA HIS A 125 14.25 -17.97 52.59
C HIS A 125 14.82 -17.04 53.66
N GLY A 126 14.05 -16.84 54.72
CA GLY A 126 14.63 -16.47 56.00
C GLY A 126 15.28 -17.71 56.61
N LEU A 127 16.49 -17.55 57.14
CA LEU A 127 16.78 -17.75 58.56
C LEU A 127 18.28 -17.52 58.83
N ARG A 128 18.52 -16.68 59.84
CA ARG A 128 19.76 -16.47 60.62
C ARG A 128 20.81 -15.52 60.06
#